data_AF-A0A146KMS1-F1
#
_entry.id   AF-A0A146KMS1-F1
#
_cell.length_a   1.000
_cell.length_b   1.000
_cell.length_c   1.000
_cell.angle_alpha   90.00
_cell.angle_beta   90.00
_cell.angle_gamma   90.00
#
_symmetry.space_group_name_H-M   'P 1'
#
loop_
_entity.id
_entity.type
_entity.pdbx_description
1 polymer ?
#
loop_
_entity_poly.entity_id
_entity_poly.type
_entity_poly.pdbx_seq_one_letter_code
_entity_poly.pdbx_strand_id
1 'polypeptide(L)'
;KIQTTIELLNTYINCQSTENYTIMLETQLDLIKFLDQKILFPVHQDLKSNIAKIKANKSKKEVDNGMRWATYAVQFFVTFVLYFVSSDMEPKQALLDAYKEILNPHHNSIIRAVFISAFKLLPTQREQFYKNLQLQPGQETIEKFTLVKSTVDAAAQFALKGTLVTETE
;
A
#
# COMPACT_ATOMS: atom_id res chain seq x y z
N LYS A 1 3.29 -8.97 -13.44
CA LYS A 1 3.08 -7.84 -12.51
C LYS A 1 2.66 -8.32 -11.14
N ILE A 2 1.42 -8.79 -10.91
CA ILE A 2 1.02 -9.38 -9.60
C ILE A 2 1.92 -10.56 -9.22
N GLN A 3 2.21 -11.46 -10.18
CA GLN A 3 3.15 -12.57 -9.98
C GLN A 3 4.56 -12.08 -9.55
N THR A 4 5.06 -11.04 -10.22
CA THR A 4 6.33 -10.37 -9.88
C THR A 4 6.31 -9.75 -8.48
N THR A 5 5.20 -9.14 -8.08
CA THR A 5 5.01 -8.61 -6.72
C THR A 5 5.05 -9.72 -5.68
N ILE A 6 4.41 -10.87 -5.95
CA ILE A 6 4.43 -12.04 -5.07
C ILE A 6 5.86 -12.60 -4.93
N GLU A 7 6.58 -12.73 -6.04
CA GLU A 7 7.98 -13.20 -6.05
C GLU A 7 8.90 -12.28 -5.23
N LEU A 8 8.80 -10.97 -5.43
CA LEU A 8 9.60 -9.98 -4.69
C LEU A 8 9.26 -9.95 -3.20
N LEU A 9 7.98 -10.08 -2.85
CA LEU A 9 7.56 -10.15 -1.46
C LEU A 9 8.06 -11.43 -0.78
N ASN A 10 8.04 -12.58 -1.47
CA ASN A 10 8.61 -13.82 -0.95
C ASN A 10 10.13 -13.71 -0.76
N THR A 11 10.85 -13.08 -1.69
CA THR A 11 12.28 -12.77 -1.52
C THR A 11 12.53 -11.89 -0.31
N TYR A 12 11.74 -10.83 -0.11
CA TYR A 12 11.86 -9.99 1.08
C TYR A 12 11.59 -10.76 2.37
N ILE A 13 10.52 -11.57 2.43
CA ILE A 13 10.20 -12.38 3.61
C ILE A 13 11.39 -13.27 4.01
N ASN A 14 12.10 -13.79 3.02
CA ASN A 14 13.26 -14.67 3.22
C ASN A 14 14.55 -13.92 3.58
N CYS A 15 14.76 -12.70 3.07
CA CYS A 15 16.03 -11.98 3.22
C CYS A 15 16.00 -10.84 4.24
N GLN A 16 14.83 -10.27 4.52
CA GLN A 16 14.57 -9.18 5.48
C GLN A 16 15.45 -7.92 5.33
N SER A 17 16.13 -7.74 4.19
CA SER A 17 16.98 -6.57 3.96
C SER A 17 16.14 -5.34 3.61
N THR A 18 16.59 -4.17 4.08
CA THR A 18 15.97 -2.87 3.79
C THR A 18 15.90 -2.58 2.29
N GLU A 19 16.92 -3.01 1.54
CA GLU A 19 16.97 -2.85 0.08
C GLU A 19 15.86 -3.66 -0.61
N ASN A 20 15.70 -4.94 -0.26
CA ASN A 20 14.65 -5.80 -0.82
C ASN A 20 13.25 -5.28 -0.47
N TYR A 21 13.05 -4.75 0.74
CA TYR A 21 11.78 -4.11 1.08
C TYR A 21 11.54 -2.85 0.28
N THR A 22 12.57 -2.03 0.08
CA THR A 22 12.47 -0.78 -0.69
C THR A 22 12.08 -1.08 -2.14
N ILE A 23 12.68 -2.10 -2.76
CA ILE A 23 12.30 -2.57 -4.09
C ILE A 23 10.83 -2.99 -4.11
N MET A 24 10.38 -3.73 -3.09
CA MET A 24 8.97 -4.11 -2.97
C MET A 24 8.06 -2.88 -2.88
N LEU A 25 8.35 -1.91 -2.02
CA LEU A 25 7.60 -0.67 -1.88
C LEU A 25 7.53 0.11 -3.22
N GLU A 26 8.62 0.12 -3.99
CA GLU A 26 8.64 0.75 -5.32
C GLU A 26 7.70 0.08 -6.31
N THR A 27 7.57 -1.25 -6.28
CA THR A 27 6.59 -1.93 -7.15
C THR A 27 5.14 -1.55 -6.85
N GLN A 28 4.86 -1.09 -5.62
CA GLN A 28 3.53 -0.63 -5.22
C GLN A 28 3.21 0.78 -5.74
N LEU A 29 4.22 1.61 -6.03
CA LEU A 29 4.00 2.92 -6.67
C LEU A 29 3.34 2.74 -8.03
N ASP A 30 3.77 1.77 -8.83
CA ASP A 30 3.18 1.48 -10.12
C ASP A 30 1.73 1.02 -9.98
N LEU A 31 1.44 0.14 -9.00
CA LEU A 31 0.08 -0.30 -8.69
C LEU A 31 -0.84 0.87 -8.29
N ILE A 32 -0.37 1.78 -7.45
CA ILE A 32 -1.13 2.96 -7.02
C ILE A 32 -1.34 3.95 -8.18
N LYS A 33 -0.35 4.07 -9.08
CA LYS A 33 -0.39 4.98 -10.24
C LYS A 33 -1.48 4.61 -11.26
N PHE A 34 -1.92 3.35 -11.30
CA PHE A 34 -3.01 2.90 -12.18
C PHE A 34 -4.40 3.36 -11.70
N LEU A 35 -4.56 3.68 -10.43
CA LEU A 35 -5.74 4.41 -9.97
C LEU A 35 -5.62 5.87 -10.38
N ASP A 36 -6.63 6.40 -11.07
CA ASP A 36 -6.70 7.80 -11.53
C ASP A 36 -6.04 8.73 -10.50
N GLN A 37 -4.86 9.24 -10.89
CA GLN A 37 -3.83 9.73 -9.98
C GLN A 37 -4.34 10.79 -9.04
N LYS A 38 -5.43 11.49 -9.37
CA LYS A 38 -5.97 12.62 -8.60
C LYS A 38 -6.48 12.22 -7.22
N ILE A 39 -7.00 11.01 -7.05
CA ILE A 39 -7.71 10.62 -5.83
C ILE A 39 -6.77 10.06 -4.77
N LEU A 40 -5.82 9.23 -5.21
CA LEU A 40 -4.79 8.66 -4.35
C LEU A 40 -3.45 9.37 -4.49
N PHE A 41 -3.44 10.55 -5.13
CA PHE A 41 -2.26 11.40 -5.23
C PHE A 41 -1.58 11.59 -3.86
N PRO A 42 -2.32 11.90 -2.78
CA PRO A 42 -1.67 12.10 -1.48
C PRO A 42 -0.96 10.84 -0.98
N VAL A 43 -1.57 9.67 -1.18
CA VAL A 43 -1.00 8.37 -0.78
C VAL A 43 0.21 8.02 -1.65
N HIS A 44 0.12 8.24 -2.95
CA HIS A 44 1.23 8.03 -3.88
C HIS A 44 2.43 8.94 -3.55
N GLN A 45 2.19 10.23 -3.29
CA GLN A 45 3.25 11.16 -2.91
C GLN A 45 3.86 10.82 -1.56
N ASP A 46 3.05 10.42 -0.59
CA ASP A 46 3.54 9.98 0.72
C ASP A 46 4.43 8.75 0.59
N LEU A 47 3.98 7.71 -0.14
CA LEU A 47 4.78 6.51 -0.40
C LEU A 47 6.11 6.86 -1.09
N LYS A 48 6.06 7.68 -2.15
CA LYS A 48 7.26 8.11 -2.88
C LYS A 48 8.24 8.88 -1.98
N SER A 49 7.72 9.79 -1.15
CA SER A 49 8.53 10.56 -0.20
C SER A 49 9.19 9.65 0.83
N ASN A 50 8.46 8.67 1.34
CA ASN A 50 8.98 7.73 2.34
C ASN A 50 10.02 6.77 1.76
N ILE A 51 9.84 6.30 0.52
CA ILE A 51 10.89 5.57 -0.22
C ILE A 51 12.16 6.43 -0.36
N ALA A 52 12.02 7.71 -0.72
CA ALA A 52 13.17 8.60 -0.81
C ALA A 52 13.89 8.79 0.52
N LYS A 53 13.17 8.84 1.65
CA LYS A 53 13.78 8.88 3.00
C LYS A 53 14.59 7.63 3.30
N ILE A 54 14.05 6.45 2.96
CA ILE A 54 14.74 5.17 3.14
C ILE A 54 16.04 5.16 2.33
N LYS A 55 15.96 5.49 1.04
CA LYS A 55 17.11 5.50 0.12
C LYS A 55 18.17 6.54 0.48
N ALA A 56 17.75 7.70 0.98
CA ALA A 56 18.68 8.74 1.38
C ALA A 56 19.53 8.33 2.60
N ASN A 57 19.05 7.37 3.41
CA ASN A 57 19.75 6.79 4.55
C ASN A 57 20.45 7.81 5.45
N LYS A 58 19.81 8.96 5.68
CA LYS A 58 20.39 10.09 6.43
C LYS A 58 20.54 9.80 7.92
N SER A 59 19.57 9.07 8.48
CA SER A 59 19.57 8.65 9.87
C SER A 59 18.68 7.43 10.04
N LYS A 60 19.02 6.56 11.01
CA LYS A 60 18.20 5.38 11.37
C LYS A 60 16.75 5.76 11.65
N LYS A 61 16.52 6.85 12.38
CA LYS A 61 15.17 7.35 12.69
C LYS A 61 14.38 7.74 11.44
N GLU A 62 15.01 8.36 10.45
CA GLU A 62 14.34 8.71 9.19
C GLU A 62 14.04 7.48 8.35
N VAL A 63 14.96 6.51 8.30
CA VAL A 63 14.75 5.23 7.64
C VAL A 63 13.58 4.49 8.28
N ASP A 64 13.59 4.31 9.60
CA ASP A 64 12.53 3.61 10.34
C ASP A 64 11.16 4.27 10.14
N ASN A 65 11.12 5.61 10.15
CA ASN A 65 9.89 6.36 9.86
C ASN A 65 9.45 6.19 8.41
N GLY A 66 10.37 6.25 7.46
CA GLY A 66 10.09 6.01 6.04
C GLY A 66 9.51 4.61 5.82
N MET A 67 10.16 3.59 6.39
CA MET A 67 9.70 2.20 6.34
C MET A 67 8.29 2.06 6.90
N ARG A 68 8.04 2.61 8.09
CA ARG A 68 6.73 2.55 8.75
C ARG A 68 5.61 3.16 7.91
N TRP A 69 5.79 4.40 7.46
CA TRP A 69 4.74 5.11 6.71
C TRP A 69 4.54 4.53 5.31
N ALA A 70 5.62 4.12 4.64
CA ALA A 70 5.51 3.39 3.37
C ALA A 70 4.76 2.06 3.53
N THR A 71 5.03 1.32 4.61
CA THR A 71 4.32 0.08 4.95
C THR A 71 2.82 0.32 5.10
N TYR A 72 2.42 1.33 5.88
CA TYR A 72 1.00 1.66 6.08
C TYR A 72 0.32 2.08 4.77
N ALA A 73 0.99 2.85 3.91
CA ALA A 73 0.44 3.24 2.61
C ALA A 73 0.13 2.00 1.73
N VAL A 74 1.04 1.02 1.71
CA VAL A 74 0.86 -0.24 0.97
C VAL A 74 -0.24 -1.11 1.57
N GLN A 75 -0.25 -1.30 2.90
CA GLN A 75 -1.30 -2.05 3.60
C GLN A 75 -2.68 -1.45 3.33
N PHE A 76 -2.80 -0.13 3.39
CA PHE A 76 -4.03 0.59 3.09
C PHE A 76 -4.50 0.31 1.66
N PHE A 77 -3.61 0.47 0.68
CA PHE A 77 -3.96 0.28 -0.74
C PHE A 77 -4.40 -1.15 -1.02
N VAL A 78 -3.65 -2.15 -0.56
CA VAL A 78 -3.97 -3.55 -0.83
C VAL A 78 -5.26 -3.97 -0.12
N THR A 79 -5.49 -3.49 1.11
CA THR A 79 -6.74 -3.73 1.83
C THR A 79 -7.92 -3.10 1.11
N PHE A 80 -7.78 -1.86 0.63
CA PHE A 80 -8.81 -1.19 -0.17
C PHE A 80 -9.16 -2.00 -1.42
N VAL A 81 -8.16 -2.38 -2.22
CA VAL A 81 -8.44 -3.12 -3.47
C VAL A 81 -9.06 -4.47 -3.15
N LEU A 82 -8.58 -5.18 -2.11
CA LEU A 82 -9.19 -6.44 -1.69
C LEU A 82 -10.65 -6.25 -1.30
N TYR A 83 -10.99 -5.27 -0.46
CA TYR A 83 -12.39 -5.00 -0.11
C TYR A 83 -13.23 -4.70 -1.34
N PHE A 84 -12.72 -3.87 -2.25
CA PHE A 84 -13.42 -3.56 -3.49
C PHE A 84 -13.71 -4.80 -4.35
N VAL A 85 -12.72 -5.69 -4.55
CA VAL A 85 -12.89 -6.85 -5.46
C VAL A 85 -13.57 -8.04 -4.81
N SER A 86 -13.42 -8.22 -3.50
CA SER A 86 -13.96 -9.39 -2.75
C SER A 86 -15.40 -9.21 -2.27
N SER A 87 -15.91 -7.98 -2.34
CA SER A 87 -17.27 -7.68 -1.92
C SER A 87 -18.00 -6.87 -2.99
N ASP A 88 -19.32 -6.91 -2.96
CA ASP A 88 -20.17 -6.01 -3.73
C ASP A 88 -20.22 -4.60 -3.10
N MET A 89 -19.17 -4.19 -2.38
CA MET A 89 -19.04 -2.84 -1.86
C MET A 89 -18.78 -1.82 -2.97
N GLU A 90 -19.36 -0.65 -2.78
CA GLU A 90 -19.02 0.55 -3.55
C GLU A 90 -17.55 0.95 -3.31
N PRO A 91 -16.80 1.42 -4.34
CA PRO A 91 -15.39 1.80 -4.21
C PRO A 91 -15.12 2.77 -3.06
N LYS A 92 -16.00 3.75 -2.87
CA LYS A 92 -15.90 4.73 -1.78
C LYS A 92 -16.00 4.09 -0.40
N GLN A 93 -16.89 3.12 -0.25
CA GLN A 93 -17.08 2.41 1.02
C GLN A 93 -15.86 1.54 1.33
N ALA A 94 -15.40 0.75 0.36
CA ALA A 94 -14.20 -0.06 0.49
C ALA A 94 -12.97 0.77 0.89
N LEU A 95 -12.80 1.96 0.29
CA LEU A 95 -11.69 2.85 0.60
C LEU A 95 -11.79 3.45 2.01
N LEU A 96 -13.00 3.87 2.40
CA LEU A 96 -13.24 4.42 3.73
C LEU A 96 -12.97 3.38 4.83
N ASP A 97 -13.37 2.14 4.62
CA ASP A 97 -13.18 1.08 5.62
C ASP A 97 -11.71 0.66 5.70
N ALA A 98 -11.02 0.52 4.56
CA ALA A 98 -9.56 0.33 4.56
C ALA A 98 -8.82 1.49 5.24
N TYR A 99 -9.28 2.73 5.05
CA TYR A 99 -8.70 3.90 5.71
C TYR A 99 -8.87 3.86 7.23
N LYS A 100 -10.08 3.53 7.70
CA LYS A 100 -10.39 3.40 9.14
C LYS A 100 -9.53 2.32 9.80
N GLU A 101 -9.29 1.23 9.09
CA GLU A 101 -8.50 0.10 9.59
C GLU A 101 -7.01 0.43 9.67
N ILE A 102 -6.43 1.02 8.62
CA ILE A 102 -4.97 1.16 8.49
C ILE A 102 -4.46 2.54 8.88
N LEU A 103 -4.90 3.60 8.19
CA LEU A 103 -4.27 4.93 8.30
C LEU A 103 -4.88 5.82 9.39
N ASN A 104 -6.19 5.72 9.60
CA ASN A 104 -6.93 6.56 10.55
C ASN A 104 -6.36 6.53 11.98
N PRO A 105 -5.98 5.37 12.55
CA PRO A 105 -5.42 5.30 13.91
C PRO A 105 -4.13 6.11 14.07
N HIS A 106 -3.39 6.34 12.98
CA HIS A 106 -2.10 7.02 12.97
C HIS A 106 -2.19 8.50 12.57
N HIS A 107 -3.32 8.94 12.03
CA HIS A 107 -3.53 10.32 11.61
C HIS A 107 -4.16 11.18 12.72
N ASN A 108 -3.71 12.43 12.83
CA ASN A 108 -4.39 13.44 13.64
C ASN A 108 -5.67 13.94 12.95
N SER A 109 -6.48 14.73 13.67
CA SER A 109 -7.78 15.23 13.18
C SER A 109 -7.69 16.03 11.87
N ILE A 110 -6.63 16.80 11.67
CA ILE A 110 -6.41 17.59 10.45
C ILE A 110 -6.15 16.66 9.26
N ILE A 111 -5.24 15.70 9.40
CA ILE A 111 -4.93 14.75 8.33
C ILE A 111 -6.15 13.90 8.01
N ARG A 112 -6.92 13.48 9.02
CA ARG A 112 -8.19 12.75 8.80
C ARG A 112 -9.16 13.55 7.94
N ALA A 113 -9.31 14.85 8.17
CA ALA A 113 -10.19 15.70 7.37
C ALA A 113 -9.74 15.82 5.90
N VAL A 114 -8.42 15.89 5.64
CA VAL A 114 -7.86 15.92 4.29
C VAL A 114 -8.20 14.63 3.54
N PHE A 115 -7.97 13.47 4.15
CA PHE A 115 -8.25 12.17 3.52
C PHE A 115 -9.74 11.98 3.25
N ILE A 116 -10.62 12.26 4.22
CA ILE A 116 -12.08 12.17 4.03
C ILE A 116 -12.55 13.07 2.88
N SER A 117 -11.96 14.26 2.75
CA SER A 117 -12.30 15.19 1.67
C SER A 117 -11.83 14.66 0.31
N ALA A 118 -10.61 14.12 0.23
CA ALA A 118 -10.09 13.51 -0.99
C ALA A 118 -10.96 12.32 -1.46
N PHE A 119 -11.47 11.51 -0.53
CA PHE A 119 -12.33 10.37 -0.87
C PHE A 119 -13.69 10.75 -1.45
N LYS A 120 -14.15 11.99 -1.28
CA LYS A 120 -15.36 12.47 -1.95
C LYS A 120 -15.21 12.56 -3.48
N LEU A 121 -13.97 12.59 -3.97
CA LEU A 121 -13.66 12.66 -5.39
C LEU A 121 -13.58 11.28 -6.05
N LEU A 122 -13.82 10.18 -5.30
CA LEU A 122 -13.88 8.85 -5.91
C LEU A 122 -15.05 8.75 -6.88
N PRO A 123 -14.83 8.19 -8.09
CA PRO A 123 -15.91 7.70 -8.93
C PRO A 123 -16.79 6.73 -8.15
N THR A 124 -18.09 6.79 -8.37
CA THR A 124 -19.05 5.87 -7.75
C THR A 124 -19.33 4.65 -8.63
N GLN A 125 -18.75 4.57 -9.84
CA GLN A 125 -19.04 3.49 -10.78
C GLN A 125 -18.00 2.38 -10.65
N ARG A 126 -18.45 1.18 -10.27
CA ARG A 126 -17.64 -0.03 -10.06
C ARG A 126 -16.91 -0.47 -11.34
N GLU A 127 -17.58 -0.41 -12.49
CA GLU A 127 -16.99 -0.77 -13.79
C GLU A 127 -15.83 0.15 -14.16
N GLN A 128 -15.97 1.45 -13.87
CA GLN A 128 -14.90 2.42 -14.09
C GLN A 128 -13.69 2.12 -13.20
N PHE A 129 -13.90 1.62 -11.99
CA PHE A 129 -12.82 1.19 -11.10
C PHE A 129 -12.08 -0.04 -11.63
N TYR A 130 -12.80 -1.08 -12.06
CA TYR A 130 -12.18 -2.24 -12.72
C TYR A 130 -11.37 -1.84 -13.95
N LYS A 131 -11.93 -0.95 -14.78
CA LYS A 131 -11.25 -0.41 -15.97
C LYS A 131 -9.99 0.37 -15.62
N ASN A 132 -10.05 1.27 -14.64
CA ASN A 132 -8.90 2.07 -14.21
C ASN A 132 -7.79 1.17 -13.64
N LEU A 133 -8.16 0.19 -12.81
CA LEU A 133 -7.23 -0.78 -12.22
C LEU A 133 -6.71 -1.82 -13.21
N GLN A 134 -7.27 -1.88 -14.43
CA GLN A 134 -7.00 -2.94 -15.42
C GLN A 134 -7.23 -4.34 -14.83
N LEU A 135 -8.28 -4.47 -14.02
CA LEU A 135 -8.69 -5.72 -13.38
C LEU A 135 -9.92 -6.28 -14.07
N GLN A 136 -10.05 -7.60 -14.04
CA GLN A 136 -11.27 -8.30 -14.40
C GLN A 136 -12.01 -8.70 -13.12
N PRO A 137 -13.34 -8.52 -13.03
CA PRO A 137 -14.09 -9.04 -11.90
C PRO A 137 -14.04 -10.57 -11.90
N GLY A 138 -14.00 -11.17 -10.71
CA GLY A 138 -14.08 -12.62 -10.56
C GLY A 138 -13.14 -13.21 -9.50
N GLN A 139 -13.33 -14.49 -9.25
CA GLN A 139 -12.66 -15.25 -8.20
C GLN A 139 -11.12 -15.20 -8.29
N GLU A 140 -10.57 -15.28 -9.51
CA GLU A 140 -9.12 -15.23 -9.73
C GLU A 140 -8.51 -13.90 -9.23
N THR A 141 -9.19 -12.78 -9.44
CA THR A 141 -8.74 -11.46 -8.96
C THR A 141 -8.80 -11.38 -7.44
N ILE A 142 -9.84 -11.95 -6.83
CA ILE A 142 -9.99 -12.01 -5.37
C ILE A 142 -8.85 -12.83 -4.75
N GLU A 143 -8.56 -14.01 -5.29
CA GLU A 143 -7.49 -14.89 -4.81
C GLU A 143 -6.11 -14.22 -4.92
N LYS A 144 -5.84 -13.56 -6.06
CA LYS A 144 -4.61 -12.78 -6.27
C LYS A 144 -4.44 -11.69 -5.21
N PHE A 145 -5.46 -10.87 -4.96
CA PHE A 145 -5.36 -9.80 -3.98
C PHE A 145 -5.38 -10.31 -2.53
N THR A 146 -6.01 -11.44 -2.26
CA THR A 146 -5.93 -12.13 -0.95
C THR A 146 -4.50 -12.57 -0.66
N LEU A 147 -3.83 -13.15 -1.66
CA LEU A 147 -2.43 -13.53 -1.56
C LEU A 147 -1.55 -12.29 -1.36
N VAL A 148 -1.70 -11.25 -2.20
CA VAL A 148 -0.93 -10.01 -2.06
C VAL A 148 -1.12 -9.38 -0.68
N LYS A 149 -2.35 -9.31 -0.15
CA LYS A 149 -2.61 -8.81 1.21
C LYS A 149 -1.88 -9.61 2.26
N SER A 150 -2.01 -10.94 2.21
CA SER A 150 -1.37 -11.83 3.17
C SER A 150 0.14 -11.65 3.17
N THR A 151 0.75 -11.53 2.00
CA THR A 151 2.19 -11.36 1.87
C THR A 151 2.64 -9.96 2.30
N VAL A 152 1.87 -8.90 2.00
CA VAL A 152 2.13 -7.54 2.50
C VAL A 152 2.04 -7.48 4.02
N ASP A 153 1.03 -8.11 4.62
CA ASP A 153 0.86 -8.12 6.07
C ASP A 153 1.98 -8.89 6.77
N ALA A 154 2.41 -10.02 6.21
CA ALA A 154 3.59 -10.74 6.69
C ALA A 154 4.84 -9.86 6.63
N ALA A 155 5.09 -9.20 5.49
CA ALA A 155 6.21 -8.31 5.31
C ALA A 155 6.16 -7.09 6.26
N ALA A 156 4.96 -6.54 6.49
CA ALA A 156 4.72 -5.46 7.44
C ALA A 156 5.02 -5.89 8.88
N GLN A 157 4.73 -7.14 9.27
CA GLN A 157 5.10 -7.61 10.61
C GLN A 157 6.61 -7.55 10.84
N PHE A 158 7.43 -7.92 9.84
CA PHE A 158 8.89 -7.82 9.95
C PHE A 158 9.36 -6.36 9.97
N ALA A 159 8.87 -5.53 9.04
CA ALA A 159 9.24 -4.13 8.94
C ALA A 159 8.80 -3.27 10.15
N LEU A 160 7.70 -3.64 10.81
CA LEU A 160 7.13 -2.89 11.94
C LEU A 160 7.52 -3.45 13.33
N LYS A 161 7.82 -4.75 13.46
CA LYS A 161 8.22 -5.39 14.73
C LYS A 161 9.75 -5.53 14.90
N GLY A 162 10.53 -5.54 13.82
CA GLY A 162 11.96 -5.89 13.86
C GLY A 162 12.90 -4.70 13.68
N THR A 163 14.04 -4.72 14.38
CA THR A 163 15.24 -3.97 13.99
C THR A 163 15.71 -4.57 12.67
N LEU A 164 15.37 -3.94 11.55
CA LEU A 164 15.83 -4.38 10.23
C LEU A 164 17.36 -4.43 10.24
N VAL A 165 17.92 -5.56 9.81
CA VAL A 165 19.36 -5.70 9.65
C VAL A 165 19.75 -4.86 8.44
N THR A 166 20.39 -3.72 8.68
CA THR A 166 21.10 -3.00 7.63
C THR A 166 22.27 -3.87 7.20
N GLU A 167 22.32 -4.29 5.94
CA GLU A 167 23.53 -4.89 5.37
C GLU A 167 24.64 -3.84 5.35
N THR A 168 25.38 -3.75 6.46
CA THR A 168 26.74 -3.22 6.57
C THR A 168 27.26 -3.64 7.95
N GLU A 169 27.90 -4.81 8.02
CA GLU A 169 29.12 -5.02 8.81
C GLU A 169 30.21 -5.50 7.85
#